data_AF-F5LCR6-F1
#
_entry.id   AF-F5LCR6-F1
#
_cell.length_a   1.000
_cell.length_b   1.000
_cell.length_c   1.000
_cell.angle_alpha   90.00
_cell.angle_beta   90.00
_cell.angle_gamma   90.00
#
_symmetry.space_group_name_H-M   'P 1'
#
loop_
_entity.id
_entity.type
_entity.pdbx_description
1 polymer ?
#
loop_
_entity_poly.entity_id
_entity_poly.type
_entity_poly.pdbx_seq_one_letter_code
_entity_poly.pdbx_strand_id
1 'polypeptide(L)' 'MGENKLTLISADDWEGLYYDGMLIFEEHELQKEELVKFMRSVGTLNVDFKSLNYLGLRWIREVGSLPGDISEIPNEYIEQ' A
#
# COMPACT_ATOMS: atom_id res chain seq x y z
N MET A 1 -21.14 -8.30 4.32
CA MET A 1 -20.40 -7.24 3.64
C MET A 1 -19.10 -7.09 4.41
N GLY A 2 -17.95 -7.29 3.76
CA GLY A 2 -16.65 -7.09 4.42
C GLY A 2 -16.51 -5.64 4.86
N GLU A 3 -15.72 -5.37 5.89
CA GLU A 3 -15.35 -4.01 6.23
C GLU A 3 -14.44 -3.46 5.12
N ASN A 4 -14.81 -2.30 4.56
CA ASN A 4 -13.97 -1.53 3.64
C ASN A 4 -12.60 -1.32 4.28
N LYS A 5 -11.53 -1.79 3.63
CA LYS A 5 -10.18 -1.72 4.21
C LYS A 5 -9.21 -1.04 3.27
N LEU A 6 -8.47 -0.08 3.82
CA LEU A 6 -7.31 0.50 3.16
C LEU A 6 -6.03 -0.18 3.66
N THR A 7 -5.03 -0.33 2.81
CA THR A 7 -3.70 -0.77 3.20
C THR A 7 -2.65 0.10 2.54
N LEU A 8 -1.85 0.81 3.32
CA LEU A 8 -0.71 1.57 2.85
C LEU A 8 0.52 0.67 2.91
N ILE A 9 1.14 0.43 1.75
CA ILE A 9 2.46 -0.19 1.62
C ILE A 9 3.49 0.92 1.46
N SER A 10 4.55 0.90 2.26
CA SER A 10 5.68 1.84 2.13
C SER A 10 7.01 1.12 1.95
N ALA A 11 7.95 1.73 1.22
CA ALA A 11 9.30 1.23 1.00
C ALA A 11 10.24 2.38 0.62
N ASP A 12 11.05 2.86 1.56
CA ASP A 12 11.96 4.01 1.34
C ASP A 12 11.20 5.25 0.84
N ASP A 13 11.38 5.64 -0.43
CA ASP A 13 10.69 6.74 -1.12
C ASP A 13 9.57 6.24 -2.03
N TRP A 14 8.91 5.14 -1.65
CA TRP A 14 7.85 4.50 -2.43
C TRP A 14 6.64 4.22 -1.53
N GLU A 15 5.46 4.67 -1.94
CA GLU A 15 4.21 4.40 -1.22
C GLU A 15 3.09 4.00 -2.18
N GLY A 16 2.29 3.01 -1.77
CA GLY A 16 1.12 2.56 -2.51
C GLY A 16 -0.07 2.30 -1.60
N LEU A 17 -1.23 2.83 -1.97
CA LEU A 17 -2.47 2.66 -1.25
C LEU A 17 -3.36 1.65 -1.97
N TYR A 18 -3.78 0.64 -1.22
CA TYR A 18 -4.70 -0.39 -1.68
C TYR A 18 -6.06 -0.20 -1.02
N TYR A 19 -7.14 -0.43 -1.78
CA TYR A 19 -8.51 -0.54 -1.29
C TYR A 19 -9.06 -1.92 -1.60
N ASP A 20 -9.46 -2.66 -0.58
CA ASP A 20 -9.92 -4.05 -0.68
C ASP A 20 -8.97 -4.95 -1.50
N GLY A 21 -7.66 -4.71 -1.33
CA GLY A 21 -6.59 -5.46 -1.98
C GLY A 21 -6.17 -4.95 -3.36
N MET A 22 -6.86 -3.97 -3.93
CA MET A 22 -6.54 -3.40 -5.25
C MET A 22 -5.79 -2.07 -5.12
N LEU A 23 -4.70 -1.89 -5.86
CA LEU A 23 -3.93 -0.66 -5.90
C LEU A 23 -4.78 0.46 -6.49
N ILE A 24 -4.94 1.56 -5.74
CA ILE A 24 -5.71 2.74 -6.16
C ILE A 24 -4.87 4.02 -6.26
N PHE A 25 -3.66 4.00 -5.70
CA PHE A 25 -2.73 5.13 -5.72
C PHE A 25 -1.31 4.63 -5.47
N GLU A 26 -0.33 5.22 -6.16
CA GLU A 26 1.09 4.92 -6.03
C GLU A 26 1.89 6.19 -6.36
N GLU A 27 2.76 6.61 -5.44
CA GLU A 27 3.64 7.78 -5.56
C GLU A 27 4.86 7.64 -4.66
N HIS A 28 5.79 8.59 -4.72
CA HIS A 28 6.94 8.62 -3.83
C HIS A 28 6.59 8.92 -2.36
N GLU A 29 5.52 9.68 -2.13
CA GLU A 29 5.01 10.03 -0.79
C GLU A 29 3.51 10.34 -0.90
N LEU A 30 2.68 9.61 -0.16
CA LEU A 30 1.27 9.88 0.03
C LEU A 30 1.10 10.92 1.14
N GLN A 31 0.53 12.07 0.78
CA GLN A 31 0.28 13.10 1.77
C GLN A 31 -0.82 12.66 2.75
N LYS A 32 -0.70 13.05 4.02
CA LYS A 32 -1.70 12.71 5.06
C LYS A 32 -3.10 13.20 4.68
N GLU A 33 -3.19 14.36 4.06
CA GLU A 33 -4.43 14.95 3.57
C GLU A 33 -5.07 14.08 2.46
N GLU A 34 -4.26 13.42 1.64
CA GLU A 34 -4.73 12.50 0.60
C GLU A 34 -5.25 11.20 1.20
N LEU A 35 -4.52 10.60 2.15
CA LEU A 35 -5.02 9.43 2.89
C LEU A 35 -6.38 9.73 3.55
N VAL A 36 -6.53 10.89 4.19
CA VAL A 36 -7.80 11.31 4.79
C VAL A 36 -8.91 11.50 3.75
N LYS A 37 -8.59 12.00 2.54
CA LYS A 37 -9.57 12.07 1.44
C LYS A 37 -10.02 10.67 1.01
N PHE A 38 -9.11 9.72 0.89
CA PHE A 38 -9.45 8.33 0.55
C PHE A 38 -10.30 7.67 1.64
N MET A 39 -9.92 7.81 2.91
CA MET A 39 -10.72 7.31 4.04
C MET A 39 -12.17 7.82 4.00
N ARG A 40 -12.36 9.11 3.69
CA ARG A 40 -13.68 9.72 3.54
C ARG A 40 -14.43 9.23 2.31
N SER A 41 -13.76 9.02 1.18
CA SER A 41 -14.41 8.61 -0.07
C SER A 41 -14.92 7.18 -0.01
N VAL A 42 -14.18 6.26 0.62
CA VAL A 42 -14.60 4.86 0.79
C VAL A 42 -15.36 4.61 2.10
N GLY A 43 -15.46 5.62 2.97
CA GLY A 43 -16.22 5.54 4.22
C GLY A 43 -15.62 4.58 5.24
N THR A 44 -14.29 4.55 5.39
CA THR A 44 -13.61 3.68 6.36
C THR A 44 -12.56 4.42 7.19
N LEU A 45 -12.37 3.95 8.42
CA LEU A 45 -11.21 4.27 9.26
C LEU A 45 -10.27 3.06 9.43
N ASN A 46 -10.61 1.92 8.82
CA ASN A 46 -9.81 0.69 8.86
C ASN A 46 -8.66 0.82 7.86
N VAL A 47 -7.48 1.18 8.38
CA VAL A 47 -6.26 1.36 7.59
C VAL A 47 -5.16 0.50 8.21
N ASP A 48 -4.63 -0.43 7.40
CA ASP A 48 -3.41 -1.17 7.72
C ASP A 48 -2.20 -0.42 7.16
N PHE A 49 -1.10 -0.45 7.89
CA PHE A 49 0.18 0.07 7.45
C PHE A 49 1.16 -1.10 7.40
N LYS A 50 1.84 -1.28 6.28
CA LYS A 50 2.87 -2.30 6.10
C LYS A 50 4.07 -1.68 5.41
N SER A 51 5.25 -2.13 5.77
CA SER A 51 6.50 -1.71 5.13
C SER A 51 7.09 -2.89 4.35
N LEU A 52 7.71 -2.62 3.21
CA LEU A 52 8.57 -3.59 2.55
C LEU A 52 9.91 -3.65 3.28
N ASN A 53 10.39 -4.87 3.50
CA ASN A 53 11.73 -5.10 4.04
C ASN A 53 12.80 -4.96 2.93
N TYR A 54 14.05 -5.25 3.25
CA TYR A 54 15.17 -5.15 2.28
C TYR A 54 14.96 -5.96 0.98
N LEU A 55 14.37 -7.16 1.05
CA LEU A 55 14.09 -7.97 -0.14
C LEU A 55 12.99 -7.32 -0.98
N GLY A 56 11.92 -6.84 -0.34
CA GLY A 56 10.85 -6.10 -0.99
C GLY A 56 11.35 -4.80 -1.63
N LEU A 57 12.22 -4.05 -0.95
CA LEU A 57 12.82 -2.82 -1.50
C LEU A 57 13.71 -3.12 -2.72
N ARG A 58 14.49 -4.20 -2.71
CA ARG A 58 15.25 -4.61 -3.90
C ARG A 58 14.31 -4.96 -5.05
N TRP A 59 13.29 -5.75 -4.76
CA TRP A 59 12.30 -6.18 -5.75
C TRP A 59 11.57 -5.01 -6.41
N ILE A 60 11.04 -4.06 -5.62
CA ILE A 60 10.31 -2.90 -6.17
C ILE A 60 11.20 -2.01 -7.03
N ARG A 61 12.50 -1.89 -6.69
CA ARG A 61 13.48 -1.16 -7.50
C ARG A 61 13.80 -1.85 -8.83
N GLU A 62 13.65 -3.17 -8.91
CA GLU A 62 13.84 -3.94 -10.15
C GLU A 62 12.59 -3.90 -11.04
N VAL A 63 11.39 -3.99 -10.45
CA VAL A 63 10.11 -3.98 -11.17
C VAL A 63 9.70 -2.57 -11.59
N GLY A 64 9.93 -1.58 -10.72
CA GLY A 64 9.60 -0.17 -10.95
C GLY A 64 8.14 0.21 -10.69
N SER A 65 7.33 -0.67 -10.10
CA SER A 65 5.97 -0.38 -9.64
C SER A 65 5.42 -1.46 -8.72
N LEU A 66 4.49 -1.08 -7.85
CA LEU A 66 3.72 -2.02 -7.03
C LEU A 66 2.72 -2.80 -7.90
N PRO A 67 2.38 -4.05 -7.52
CA PRO A 67 1.42 -4.86 -8.25
C PRO A 67 0.00 -4.31 -8.09
N GLY A 68 -0.87 -4.64 -9.05
CA GLY A 68 -2.27 -4.24 -9.00
C GLY A 68 -3.04 -4.88 -7.84
N ASP A 69 -2.69 -6.12 -7.46
CA ASP A 69 -3.26 -6.83 -6.33
C ASP A 69 -2.21 -7.03 -5.22
N ILE A 70 -2.56 -6.66 -3.98
CA ILE A 70 -1.67 -6.75 -2.83
C ILE A 70 -1.23 -8.19 -2.52
N SER A 71 -2.02 -9.19 -2.92
CA SER A 71 -1.70 -10.61 -2.71
C SER A 71 -0.54 -11.10 -3.58
N GLU A 72 -0.17 -10.33 -4.61
CA GLU A 72 1.00 -10.59 -5.44
C GLU A 72 2.31 -10.20 -4.74
N ILE A 73 2.25 -9.44 -3.64
CA ILE A 73 3.43 -9.12 -2.82
C ILE A 73 3.75 -10.36 -1.95
N PRO A 74 4.92 -11.01 -2.14
CA PRO A 74 5.31 -12.13 -1.30
C PRO A 74 5.37 -11.72 0.18
N ASN A 75 4.82 -12.55 1.07
CA ASN A 75 4.82 -12.27 2.52
C ASN A 75 6.25 -12.07 3.08
N GLU A 76 7.24 -12.74 2.49
CA GLU A 76 8.65 -12.59 2.84
C GLU A 76 9.24 -11.22 2.48
N TYR A 77 8.53 -10.38 1.72
CA TYR A 77 8.93 -9.01 1.39
C TYR A 77 8.34 -7.97 2.33
N ILE A 78 7.42 -8.36 3.22
CA ILE A 78 6.81 -7.48 4.22
C ILE A 78 7.65 -7.52 5.52
N GLU A 79 7.81 -6.38 6.18
CA GLU A 79 8.38 -6.32 7.54
C GLU A 79 7.44 -7.01 8.55
N GLN A 80 8.02 -7.83 9.44
CA GLN A 80 7.28 -8.55 10.49
C GLN A 80 6.98 -7.68 11.71
#